data_AF-A0AAV2AB93-F1
#
_entry.id   AF-A0AAV2AB93-F1
#
_cell.length_a   1.000
_cell.length_b   1.000
_cell.length_c   1.000
_cell.angle_alpha   90.00
_cell.angle_beta   90.00
_cell.angle_gamma   90.00
#
_symmetry.space_group_name_H-M   'P 1'
#
loop_
_entity.id
_entity.type
_entity.pdbx_description
1 polymer ?
#
loop_
_entity_poly.entity_id
_entity_poly.type
_entity_poly.pdbx_seq_one_letter_code
_entity_poly.pdbx_strand_id
1 'polypeptide(L)'
;MVGPTRALRCSLACPLFFISVASLIWSVVICCNLTTPQIKREEVVKELNCSTKMLCFLSMAFTGIWIPGLVAWLELDKVNLRGWRKLFQIFNSWMGVCIVLLLGVGSRHFRNAVLLKYINYLKKLFHSNEVNPSSRFVYTNGYRFEYKNYYYQ
;
A
#
# COMPACT_ATOMS: atom_id res chain seq x y z
N MET A 1 35.51 0.61 -19.93
CA MET A 1 34.11 0.16 -20.14
C MET A 1 33.40 1.22 -20.95
N VAL A 2 33.04 0.93 -22.21
CA VAL A 2 32.28 1.86 -23.05
C VAL A 2 30.83 1.82 -22.58
N GLY A 3 30.26 2.98 -22.22
CA GLY A 3 28.89 3.07 -21.73
C GLY A 3 27.84 2.67 -22.80
N PRO A 4 26.59 2.40 -22.40
CA PRO A 4 25.54 2.01 -23.33
C PRO A 4 25.31 3.11 -24.38
N THR A 5 25.21 2.69 -25.64
CA THR A 5 24.96 3.57 -26.79
C THR A 5 23.64 4.31 -26.64
N ARG A 6 23.53 5.51 -27.23
CA ARG A 6 22.31 6.34 -27.16
C ARG A 6 21.07 5.60 -27.67
N ALA A 7 21.22 4.82 -28.75
CA ALA A 7 20.16 3.99 -29.30
C ALA A 7 19.64 2.95 -28.28
N LEU A 8 20.53 2.29 -27.54
CA LEU A 8 20.16 1.34 -26.50
C LEU A 8 19.45 2.03 -25.33
N ARG A 9 19.92 3.21 -24.91
CA ARG A 9 19.26 4.00 -23.85
C ARG A 9 17.84 4.41 -24.25
N CYS A 10 17.65 4.87 -25.49
CA CYS A 10 16.33 5.21 -26.01
C CYS A 10 15.41 3.98 -26.09
N SER A 11 15.90 2.86 -26.62
CA SER A 11 15.13 1.62 -26.73
C SER A 11 14.60 1.13 -25.38
N LEU A 12 15.36 1.31 -24.30
CA LEU A 12 14.95 0.95 -22.94
C LEU A 12 14.05 2.02 -22.29
N ALA A 13 14.34 3.30 -22.49
CA ALA A 13 13.63 4.38 -21.80
C ALA A 13 12.25 4.70 -22.40
N CYS A 14 12.11 4.62 -23.72
CA CYS A 14 10.83 4.90 -24.41
C CYS A 14 9.66 4.04 -23.88
N PRO A 15 9.74 2.70 -23.82
CA PRO A 15 8.64 1.90 -23.31
C PRO A 15 8.33 2.21 -21.84
N LEU A 16 9.36 2.43 -21.01
CA LEU A 16 9.19 2.81 -19.61
C LEU A 16 8.48 4.15 -19.45
N PHE A 17 8.77 5.11 -20.32
CA PHE A 17 8.12 6.41 -20.34
C PHE A 17 6.62 6.26 -20.68
N PHE A 18 6.29 5.52 -21.74
CA PHE A 18 4.89 5.29 -22.11
C PHE A 18 4.10 4.55 -21.03
N ILE A 19 4.68 3.52 -20.41
CA ILE A 19 4.06 2.80 -19.29
C ILE A 19 3.85 3.73 -18.09
N SER A 20 4.82 4.59 -17.78
CA SER A 20 4.70 5.55 -16.66
C SER A 20 3.58 6.56 -16.90
N VAL A 21 3.46 7.10 -18.13
CA VAL A 21 2.39 8.02 -18.49
C VAL A 21 1.03 7.33 -18.48
N ALA A 22 0.92 6.12 -19.04
CA ALA A 22 -0.31 5.34 -19.03
C ALA A 22 -0.76 5.01 -17.59
N SER A 23 0.19 4.63 -16.72
CA SER A 23 -0.06 4.38 -15.30
C SER A 23 -0.57 5.62 -14.57
N LEU A 24 -0.02 6.80 -14.89
CA LEU A 24 -0.47 8.07 -14.33
C LEU A 24 -1.91 8.39 -14.76
N ILE A 25 -2.22 8.26 -16.06
CA ILE A 25 -3.58 8.46 -16.58
C ILE A 25 -4.56 7.52 -15.89
N TRP A 26 -4.21 6.22 -15.80
CA TRP A 26 -5.06 5.23 -15.15
C TRP A 26 -5.28 5.52 -13.66
N SER A 27 -4.24 5.99 -12.96
CA SER A 27 -4.33 6.39 -11.57
C SER A 27 -5.29 7.57 -11.36
N VAL A 28 -5.28 8.55 -12.26
CA VAL A 28 -6.23 9.68 -12.25
C VAL A 28 -7.66 9.18 -12.48
N VAL A 29 -7.87 8.32 -13.49
CA VAL A 29 -9.19 7.74 -13.78
C VAL A 29 -9.73 6.97 -12.58
N ILE A 30 -8.90 6.15 -11.92
CA ILE A 30 -9.30 5.44 -10.71
C ILE A 30 -9.67 6.43 -9.59
N CYS A 31 -8.87 7.46 -9.34
CA CYS A 31 -9.17 8.47 -8.32
C CYS A 31 -10.53 9.17 -8.58
N CYS A 32 -10.83 9.51 -9.83
CA CYS A 32 -12.13 10.07 -10.21
C CYS A 32 -13.27 9.07 -9.90
N ASN A 33 -13.12 7.81 -10.29
CA ASN A 33 -14.12 6.76 -10.06
C ASN A 33 -14.34 6.45 -8.57
N LEU A 34 -13.30 6.55 -7.73
CA LEU A 34 -13.42 6.38 -6.28
C LEU A 34 -14.25 7.47 -5.59
N THR A 35 -14.43 8.62 -6.24
CA THR A 35 -15.25 9.73 -5.74
C THR A 35 -16.74 9.48 -5.98
N THR A 36 -17.08 8.69 -6.99
CA THR A 36 -18.46 8.31 -7.36
C THR A 36 -18.60 6.78 -7.40
N PRO A 37 -18.59 6.08 -6.24
CA PRO A 37 -18.67 4.62 -6.22
C PRO A 37 -20.02 4.11 -6.74
N GLN A 38 -19.99 3.22 -7.74
CA GLN A 38 -21.20 2.59 -8.28
C GLN A 38 -21.72 1.41 -7.43
N ILE A 39 -20.90 0.90 -6.52
CA ILE A 39 -21.23 -0.29 -5.71
C ILE A 39 -22.05 0.14 -4.48
N LYS A 40 -23.20 -0.51 -4.25
CA LYS A 40 -24.13 -0.20 -3.14
C LYS A 40 -23.70 -0.77 -1.78
N ARG A 41 -22.75 -1.72 -1.73
CA ARG A 41 -22.25 -2.31 -0.47
C ARG A 41 -21.19 -1.41 0.16
N GLU A 42 -21.61 -0.56 1.10
CA GLU A 42 -20.76 0.44 1.75
C GLU A 42 -19.51 -0.13 2.43
N GLU A 43 -19.60 -1.31 3.06
CA GLU A 43 -18.46 -1.94 3.74
C GLU A 43 -17.35 -2.34 2.76
N VAL A 44 -17.74 -3.01 1.66
CA VAL A 44 -16.82 -3.41 0.58
C VAL A 44 -16.24 -2.17 -0.10
N VAL A 45 -17.05 -1.14 -0.33
CA VAL A 45 -16.60 0.12 -0.90
C VAL A 45 -15.59 0.79 0.02
N LYS A 46 -15.83 0.86 1.33
CA LYS A 46 -14.94 1.52 2.28
C LYS A 46 -13.57 0.85 2.36
N GLU A 47 -13.54 -0.49 2.32
CA GLU A 47 -12.31 -1.27 2.33
C GLU A 47 -11.53 -1.15 1.02
N LEU A 48 -12.22 -1.33 -0.11
CA LEU A 48 -11.61 -1.21 -1.43
C LEU A 48 -11.10 0.21 -1.69
N ASN A 49 -11.85 1.24 -1.27
CA ASN A 49 -11.50 2.64 -1.47
C ASN A 49 -10.26 3.04 -0.65
N CYS A 50 -10.10 2.54 0.59
CA CYS A 50 -8.90 2.82 1.39
C CYS A 50 -7.62 2.25 0.74
N SER A 51 -7.67 0.98 0.33
CA SER A 51 -6.52 0.32 -0.30
C SER A 51 -6.18 0.91 -1.66
N THR A 52 -7.22 1.22 -2.46
CA THR A 52 -7.05 1.81 -3.78
C THR A 52 -6.51 3.24 -3.69
N LYS A 53 -6.95 4.05 -2.72
CA LYS A 53 -6.40 5.39 -2.48
C LYS A 53 -4.90 5.36 -2.18
N MET A 54 -4.46 4.46 -1.31
CA MET A 54 -3.02 4.29 -1.01
C MET A 54 -2.23 3.83 -2.24
N LEU A 55 -2.78 2.91 -3.04
CA LEU A 55 -2.16 2.45 -4.27
C LEU A 55 -2.05 3.57 -5.32
N CYS A 56 -3.11 4.36 -5.52
CA CYS A 56 -3.11 5.52 -6.42
C CYS A 56 -2.10 6.57 -5.97
N PHE A 57 -2.04 6.87 -4.67
CA PHE A 57 -1.05 7.81 -4.12
C PHE A 57 0.38 7.33 -4.39
N LEU A 58 0.68 6.07 -4.10
CA LEU A 58 1.98 5.47 -4.39
C LEU A 58 2.32 5.53 -5.87
N SER A 59 1.37 5.13 -6.73
CA SER A 59 1.52 5.16 -8.19
C SER A 59 1.84 6.56 -8.71
N MET A 60 1.11 7.59 -8.25
CA MET A 60 1.35 8.99 -8.62
C MET A 60 2.70 9.49 -8.11
N ALA A 61 3.08 9.15 -6.87
CA ALA A 61 4.40 9.50 -6.33
C ALA A 61 5.54 8.87 -7.13
N PHE A 62 5.42 7.59 -7.48
CA PHE A 62 6.44 6.89 -8.26
C PHE A 62 6.56 7.42 -9.69
N THR A 63 5.44 7.62 -10.38
CA THR A 63 5.44 8.18 -11.74
C THR A 63 6.04 9.60 -11.75
N GLY A 64 5.75 10.42 -10.74
CA GLY A 64 6.37 11.74 -10.55
C GLY A 64 7.90 11.70 -10.37
N ILE A 65 8.45 10.61 -9.83
CA ILE A 65 9.89 10.42 -9.65
C ILE A 65 10.53 9.81 -10.90
N TRP A 66 9.83 8.88 -11.56
CA TRP A 66 10.30 8.14 -12.73
C TRP A 66 10.35 8.99 -14.00
N ILE A 67 9.36 9.84 -14.25
CA ILE A 67 9.32 10.67 -15.47
C ILE A 67 10.56 11.56 -15.58
N PRO A 68 10.93 12.39 -14.57
CA PRO A 68 12.15 13.19 -14.66
C PRO A 68 13.42 12.34 -14.56
N GLY A 69 13.35 11.14 -13.97
CA GLY A 69 14.44 10.16 -13.94
C GLY A 69 14.81 9.64 -15.32
N LEU A 70 13.80 9.29 -16.12
CA LEU A 70 13.95 8.85 -17.51
C LEU A 70 14.46 9.98 -18.40
N VAL A 71 13.96 11.22 -18.21
CA VAL A 71 14.46 12.40 -18.93
C VAL A 71 15.94 12.66 -18.60
N ALA A 72 16.33 12.59 -17.33
CA ALA A 72 17.71 12.75 -16.89
C ALA A 72 18.64 11.63 -17.42
N TRP A 73 18.12 10.42 -17.63
CA TRP A 73 18.84 9.27 -18.18
C TRP A 73 19.08 9.39 -19.69
N LEU A 74 18.09 9.90 -20.42
CA LEU A 74 18.17 10.10 -21.87
C LEU A 74 19.07 11.26 -22.28
N GLU A 75 19.53 12.07 -21.32
CA GLU A 75 20.37 13.24 -21.56
C GLU A 75 19.75 14.15 -22.63
N LEU A 76 18.41 14.20 -22.64
CA LEU A 76 17.61 14.90 -23.63
C LEU A 76 17.77 16.42 -23.55
N ASP A 77 18.39 16.93 -22.49
CA ASP A 77 18.51 18.37 -22.29
C ASP A 77 19.81 18.81 -21.62
N LYS A 78 20.22 20.04 -21.96
CA LYS A 78 21.29 20.81 -21.31
C LYS A 78 20.96 21.20 -19.86
N VAL A 79 19.79 20.80 -19.37
CA VAL A 79 19.30 21.03 -18.01
C VAL A 79 20.08 20.13 -17.05
N ASN A 80 20.78 20.74 -16.11
CA ASN A 80 21.71 20.07 -15.20
C ASN A 80 20.96 19.25 -14.12
N LEU A 81 20.35 18.14 -14.52
CA LEU A 81 19.63 17.18 -13.65
C LEU A 81 20.58 16.24 -12.88
N ARG A 82 21.84 16.65 -12.67
CA ARG A 82 22.87 15.81 -12.03
C ARG A 82 22.50 15.43 -10.60
N GLY A 83 21.80 16.32 -9.88
CA GLY A 83 21.24 16.03 -8.55
C GLY A 83 20.07 15.05 -8.58
N TRP A 84 19.27 15.06 -9.66
CA TRP A 84 18.09 14.22 -9.80
C TRP A 84 18.43 12.72 -9.85
N ARG A 85 19.56 12.33 -10.46
CA ARG A 85 19.98 10.93 -10.50
C ARG A 85 20.18 10.34 -9.10
N LYS A 86 20.73 11.11 -8.16
CA LYS A 86 20.89 10.69 -6.75
C LYS A 86 19.54 10.57 -6.06
N LEU A 87 18.66 11.56 -6.22
CA LEU A 87 17.31 11.53 -5.67
C LEU A 87 16.52 10.33 -6.20
N PHE A 88 16.54 10.11 -7.52
CA PHE A 88 15.91 8.98 -8.17
C PHE A 88 16.37 7.66 -7.57
N GLN A 89 17.68 7.48 -7.37
CA GLN A 89 18.22 6.26 -6.77
C GLN A 89 17.76 6.06 -5.31
N ILE A 90 17.74 7.13 -4.50
CA ILE A 90 17.25 7.09 -3.12
C ILE A 90 15.78 6.67 -3.12
N PHE A 91 14.92 7.38 -3.86
CA PHE A 91 13.50 7.05 -3.90
C PHE A 91 13.21 5.65 -4.44
N ASN A 92 13.95 5.21 -5.46
CA ASN A 92 13.80 3.87 -6.03
C ASN A 92 14.24 2.78 -5.04
N SER A 93 15.27 3.03 -4.22
CA SER A 93 15.69 2.11 -3.16
C SER A 93 14.69 2.00 -2.01
N TRP A 94 13.95 3.09 -1.73
CA TRP A 94 12.91 3.14 -0.70
C TRP A 94 11.54 2.66 -1.19
N MET A 95 11.37 2.44 -2.49
CA MET A 95 10.09 2.03 -3.09
C MET A 95 9.51 0.78 -2.43
N GLY A 96 10.32 -0.27 -2.27
CA GLY A 96 9.88 -1.52 -1.64
C GLY A 96 9.43 -1.32 -0.19
N VAL A 97 10.15 -0.48 0.56
CA VAL A 97 9.80 -0.15 1.95
C VAL A 97 8.46 0.58 2.01
N CYS A 98 8.25 1.58 1.15
CA CYS A 98 6.98 2.31 1.06
C CYS A 98 5.80 1.38 0.72
N ILE A 99 5.99 0.43 -0.19
CA ILE A 99 4.98 -0.57 -0.56
C ILE A 99 4.64 -1.45 0.65
N VAL A 100 5.64 -1.99 1.35
CA VAL A 100 5.41 -2.85 2.53
C VAL A 100 4.74 -2.09 3.66
N LEU A 101 5.14 -0.85 3.93
CA LEU A 101 4.56 -0.06 5.01
C LEU A 101 3.14 0.40 4.71
N LEU A 102 2.87 0.91 3.51
CA LEU A 102 1.57 1.51 3.18
C LEU A 102 0.54 0.45 2.75
N LEU A 103 0.93 -0.51 1.89
CA LEU A 103 0.02 -1.55 1.39
C LEU A 103 0.04 -2.82 2.25
N GLY A 104 1.15 -3.12 2.92
CA GLY A 104 1.27 -4.25 3.83
C GLY A 104 0.79 -3.90 5.24
N VAL A 105 1.65 -3.28 6.04
CA VAL A 105 1.42 -2.99 7.46
C VAL A 105 0.24 -2.02 7.66
N GLY A 106 0.09 -1.05 6.77
CA GLY A 106 -1.01 -0.09 6.76
C GLY A 106 -2.38 -0.71 6.43
N SER A 107 -2.41 -1.91 5.83
CA SER A 107 -3.66 -2.58 5.46
C SER A 107 -4.47 -2.98 6.70
N ARG A 108 -5.78 -2.72 6.64
CA ARG A 108 -6.73 -3.15 7.67
C ARG A 108 -6.74 -4.66 7.84
N HIS A 109 -6.64 -5.42 6.75
CA HIS A 109 -6.59 -6.89 6.81
C HIS A 109 -5.36 -7.38 7.58
N PHE A 110 -4.19 -6.82 7.29
CA PHE A 110 -2.96 -7.19 7.98
C PHE A 110 -3.05 -6.87 9.47
N ARG A 111 -3.47 -5.64 9.82
CA ARG A 111 -3.67 -5.23 11.21
C ARG A 111 -4.68 -6.10 11.95
N ASN A 112 -5.81 -6.39 11.32
CA ASN A 112 -6.85 -7.22 11.91
C ASN A 112 -6.35 -8.65 12.12
N ALA A 113 -5.63 -9.24 11.16
CA ALA A 113 -5.04 -10.56 11.30
C ALA A 113 -4.02 -10.62 12.45
N VAL A 114 -3.16 -9.61 12.57
CA VAL A 114 -2.17 -9.50 13.66
C VAL A 114 -2.88 -9.34 15.01
N LEU A 115 -3.88 -8.46 15.11
CA LEU A 115 -4.70 -8.27 16.31
C LEU A 115 -5.42 -9.56 16.70
N LEU A 116 -6.03 -10.26 15.76
CA LEU A 116 -6.75 -11.50 16.02
C LEU A 116 -5.81 -12.61 16.51
N LYS A 117 -4.62 -12.70 15.92
CA LYS A 117 -3.57 -13.63 16.36
C LYS A 117 -3.06 -13.29 17.77
N TYR A 118 -2.89 -12.00 18.07
CA TYR A 118 -2.49 -11.52 19.40
C TYR A 118 -3.57 -11.80 20.46
N ILE A 119 -4.84 -11.53 20.15
CA ILE A 119 -5.97 -11.85 21.03
C ILE A 119 -6.04 -13.36 21.29
N ASN A 120 -5.88 -14.21 20.27
CA ASN A 120 -5.86 -15.66 20.44
C ASN A 120 -4.69 -16.14 21.29
N TYR A 121 -3.51 -15.51 21.15
CA TYR A 121 -2.36 -15.76 22.00
C TYR A 121 -2.64 -15.40 23.46
N LEU A 122 -3.20 -14.21 23.72
CA LEU A 122 -3.62 -13.79 25.06
C LEU A 122 -4.68 -14.73 25.64
N LYS A 123 -5.69 -15.12 24.86
CA LYS A 123 -6.68 -16.12 25.29
C LYS A 123 -5.99 -17.41 25.73
N LYS A 124 -5.04 -17.94 24.96
CA LYS A 124 -4.31 -19.16 25.34
C LYS A 124 -3.52 -18.98 26.64
N LEU A 125 -2.95 -17.80 26.87
CA LEU A 125 -2.20 -17.46 28.08
C LEU A 125 -3.10 -17.34 29.33
N PHE A 126 -4.28 -16.72 29.19
CA PHE A 126 -5.20 -16.49 30.31
C PHE A 126 -6.15 -17.68 30.56
N HIS A 127 -6.58 -18.42 29.53
CA HIS A 127 -7.34 -19.67 29.72
C HIS A 127 -6.47 -20.81 30.28
N SER A 128 -5.14 -20.69 30.23
CA SER A 128 -4.25 -21.59 30.96
C SER A 128 -4.30 -21.37 32.48
N ASN A 129 -4.91 -20.27 32.96
CA ASN A 129 -4.93 -19.92 34.39
C ASN A 129 -6.32 -19.95 35.04
N GLU A 130 -7.42 -20.12 34.31
CA GLU A 130 -8.74 -20.34 34.93
C GLU A 130 -9.56 -21.39 34.18
N VAL A 131 -9.59 -22.59 34.76
CA VAL A 131 -10.71 -23.52 34.58
C VAL A 131 -11.78 -23.10 35.59
N ASN A 132 -12.81 -22.38 35.14
CA ASN A 132 -14.15 -22.56 35.70
C ASN A 132 -15.21 -22.32 34.61
N PRO A 133 -15.88 -23.37 34.10
CA PRO A 133 -16.66 -23.34 32.86
C PRO A 133 -18.08 -22.77 32.98
N SER A 134 -18.40 -21.97 34.00
CA SER A 134 -19.80 -21.64 34.33
C SER A 134 -20.25 -20.19 34.09
N SER A 135 -19.38 -19.26 33.67
CA SER A 135 -19.77 -17.86 33.48
C SER A 135 -19.76 -17.41 32.01
N ARG A 136 -20.95 -17.02 31.52
CA ARG A 136 -21.21 -16.42 30.20
C ARG A 136 -20.59 -15.01 30.02
N PHE A 137 -19.69 -14.60 30.91
CA PHE A 137 -19.07 -13.28 30.98
C PHE A 137 -17.59 -13.42 31.35
N VAL A 138 -16.74 -12.66 30.68
CA VAL A 138 -15.32 -12.51 31.02
C VAL A 138 -15.15 -11.10 31.60
N TYR A 139 -14.63 -11.02 32.82
CA TYR A 139 -14.33 -9.75 33.48
C TYR A 139 -12.82 -9.49 33.39
N THR A 140 -12.43 -8.38 32.76
CA THR A 140 -11.04 -7.88 32.81
C THR A 140 -11.04 -6.40 33.17
N ASN A 141 -10.29 -6.03 34.20
CA ASN A 141 -10.09 -4.63 34.64
C ASN A 141 -11.38 -3.77 34.72
N GLY A 142 -12.46 -4.30 35.30
CA GLY A 142 -13.70 -3.53 35.52
C GLY A 142 -14.56 -3.28 34.28
N TYR A 143 -14.18 -3.78 33.10
CA TYR A 143 -14.99 -3.68 31.88
C TYR A 143 -15.74 -4.98 31.61
N ARG A 144 -17.06 -4.87 31.42
CA ARG A 144 -17.95 -5.99 31.11
C ARG A 144 -18.01 -6.17 29.59
N PHE A 145 -17.48 -7.28 29.09
CA PHE A 145 -17.62 -7.67 27.68
C PHE A 145 -18.72 -8.73 27.55
N GLU A 146 -19.80 -8.39 26.87
CA GLU A 146 -20.87 -9.32 26.51
C GLU A 146 -20.61 -9.87 25.11
N TYR A 147 -20.34 -11.18 25.01
CA TYR A 147 -20.24 -11.85 23.72
C TYR A 147 -21.65 -12.10 23.18
N LYS A 148 -22.08 -11.33 22.17
CA LYS A 148 -23.10 -11.82 21.24
C LYS A 148 -22.43 -12.79 20.28
N ASN A 149 -22.80 -14.06 20.35
CA ASN A 149 -22.43 -15.07 19.37
C ASN A 149 -22.97 -14.64 18.00
N TYR A 150 -22.09 -14.21 17.10
CA TYR A 150 -22.41 -13.94 15.69
C TYR A 150 -22.20 -15.16 14.79
N TYR A 151 -22.26 -16.36 15.37
CA TYR A 151 -22.33 -17.60 14.62
C TYR A 151 -23.64 -18.28 15.00
N TYR A 152 -24.43 -18.60 13.97
CA TYR A 152 -25.83 -19.05 13.97
C TYR A 152 -26.88 -17.93 13.84
N GLN A 153 -27.02 -17.42 12.61
CA GLN A 153 -28.31 -17.41 11.90
C GLN A 153 -28.09 -17.38 10.39
#